data_AF-A0A9E3MSU8-F1
#
_entry.id   AF-A0A9E3MSU8-F1
#
_cell.length_a   1.000
_cell.length_b   1.000
_cell.length_c   1.000
_cell.angle_alpha   90.00
_cell.angle_beta   90.00
_cell.angle_gamma   90.00
#
_symmetry.space_group_name_H-M   'P 1'
#
loop_
_entity.id
_entity.type
_entity.pdbx_description
1 polymer ?
#
loop_
_entity_poly.entity_id
_entity_poly.type
_entity_poly.pdbx_seq_one_letter_code
_entity_poly.pdbx_strand_id
1 'polypeptide(L)'
;MLATRIRSWKSVALTTAAVLVGLAAPVVTTTPAAATTTAYDSTYYKNAVGKTGTTLKSSLHTIISANVSKISYSAVWDALKVTDQDPNNSSNVILLYSGVSRSKSLNGGDTGDWNREHVWAKSHGDFGEVTGPGTDLHHLRPADVQVNSIRGNLDFDNGGSAVTNGGGSTVDSDSFAPRAADRGDVARMILYMAVRYDGGDGFADLEPNEKVGNGSNPYMGKLSVLKAWNEADPPSAFEEKRNQVIYDTYQHNRNPFIDHPEWVEAIW
;
A
#
# COMPACT_ATOMS: atom_id res chain seq x y z
N MET A 1 58.11 -73.99 -12.64
CA MET A 1 57.31 -73.45 -13.76
C MET A 1 56.42 -72.35 -13.18
N LEU A 2 56.84 -71.09 -13.28
CA LEU A 2 56.15 -69.92 -12.74
C LEU A 2 56.14 -68.86 -13.85
N ALA A 3 54.97 -68.33 -14.21
CA ALA A 3 54.88 -67.13 -15.04
C ALA A 3 53.56 -66.38 -14.77
N THR A 4 53.70 -65.29 -14.04
CA THR A 4 52.74 -64.22 -13.81
C THR A 4 52.49 -63.43 -15.10
N ARG A 5 51.25 -63.02 -15.40
CA ARG A 5 50.99 -61.91 -16.32
C ARG A 5 49.94 -60.93 -15.77
N ILE A 6 50.44 -59.74 -15.48
CA ILE A 6 49.73 -58.49 -15.21
C ILE A 6 49.07 -58.03 -16.51
N ARG A 7 47.82 -57.54 -16.45
CA ARG A 7 47.22 -56.80 -17.57
C ARG A 7 46.66 -55.47 -17.09
N SER A 8 47.17 -54.40 -17.71
CA SER A 8 46.96 -53.00 -17.37
C SER A 8 45.57 -52.50 -17.78
N TRP A 9 45.04 -51.57 -17.00
CA TRP A 9 43.85 -50.80 -17.32
C TRP A 9 44.20 -49.67 -18.31
N LYS A 10 43.33 -49.44 -19.29
CA LYS A 10 43.30 -48.20 -20.06
C LYS A 10 41.94 -47.54 -19.83
N SER A 11 41.97 -46.37 -19.19
CA SER A 11 40.82 -45.52 -18.95
C SER A 11 40.33 -44.89 -20.26
N VAL A 12 39.02 -44.91 -20.49
CA VAL A 12 38.35 -44.09 -21.50
C VAL A 12 37.65 -42.97 -20.76
N ALA A 13 38.11 -41.74 -20.94
CA ALA A 13 37.44 -40.55 -20.43
C ALA A 13 36.29 -40.21 -21.40
N LEU A 14 35.06 -40.28 -20.90
CA LEU A 14 33.87 -39.77 -21.58
C LEU A 14 33.68 -38.31 -21.15
N THR A 15 33.87 -37.37 -22.06
CA THR A 15 33.52 -35.96 -21.85
C THR A 15 32.05 -35.75 -22.24
N THR A 16 31.19 -35.58 -21.24
CA THR A 16 29.81 -35.13 -21.43
C THR A 16 29.78 -33.60 -21.50
N ALA A 17 29.50 -33.04 -22.68
CA ALA A 17 29.16 -31.63 -22.82
C ALA A 17 27.67 -31.44 -22.51
N ALA A 18 27.35 -30.80 -21.39
CA ALA A 18 25.99 -30.37 -21.08
C ALA A 18 25.72 -29.02 -21.75
N VAL A 19 24.81 -29.00 -22.72
CA VAL A 19 24.28 -27.76 -23.29
C VAL A 19 23.20 -27.24 -22.35
N LEU A 20 23.49 -26.16 -21.62
CA LEU A 20 22.48 -25.39 -20.89
C LEU A 20 21.67 -24.58 -21.91
N VAL A 21 20.47 -25.06 -22.22
CA VAL A 21 19.46 -24.25 -22.90
C VAL A 21 18.86 -23.31 -21.85
N GLY A 22 19.28 -22.05 -21.86
CA GLY A 22 18.65 -21.01 -21.05
C GLY A 22 17.21 -20.79 -21.51
N LEU A 23 16.25 -21.28 -20.74
CA LEU A 23 14.85 -20.88 -20.86
C LEU A 23 14.76 -19.43 -20.36
N ALA A 24 14.84 -18.47 -21.27
CA ALA A 24 14.45 -17.10 -20.98
C ALA A 24 12.93 -17.10 -20.74
N ALA A 25 12.51 -16.89 -19.50
CA ALA A 25 11.10 -16.66 -19.19
C ALA A 25 10.63 -15.41 -19.96
N PRO A 26 9.40 -15.40 -20.50
CA PRO A 26 8.87 -14.22 -21.17
C PRO A 26 8.82 -13.08 -20.14
N VAL A 27 9.49 -11.97 -20.46
CA VAL A 27 9.30 -10.72 -19.73
C VAL A 27 7.88 -10.26 -20.05
N VAL A 28 6.98 -10.39 -19.06
CA VAL A 28 5.67 -9.75 -19.12
C VAL A 28 5.95 -8.26 -18.98
N THR A 29 5.97 -7.53 -20.10
CA THR A 29 5.88 -6.08 -20.06
C THR A 29 4.48 -5.74 -19.61
N THR A 30 4.31 -5.44 -18.32
CA THR A 30 3.10 -4.84 -17.79
C THR A 30 2.90 -3.51 -18.49
N THR A 31 1.79 -3.37 -19.21
CA THR A 31 1.35 -2.06 -19.70
C THR A 31 1.14 -1.19 -18.45
N PRO A 32 1.76 0.02 -18.36
CA PRO A 32 1.50 0.93 -17.26
C PRO A 32 -0.01 1.17 -17.14
N ALA A 33 -0.50 1.26 -15.91
CA ALA A 33 -1.87 1.63 -15.63
C ALA A 33 -2.22 2.93 -16.40
N ALA A 34 -3.10 2.83 -17.40
CA ALA A 34 -3.59 4.02 -18.06
C ALA A 34 -4.63 4.68 -17.14
N ALA A 35 -4.34 5.89 -16.66
CA ALA A 35 -5.26 6.72 -15.88
C ALA A 35 -6.64 6.80 -16.58
N THR A 36 -7.71 6.36 -15.88
CA THR A 36 -9.05 6.29 -16.46
C THR A 36 -9.95 7.50 -16.15
N THR A 37 -9.45 8.58 -15.55
CA THR A 37 -10.33 9.68 -15.09
C THR A 37 -9.93 11.07 -15.56
N THR A 38 -10.40 11.47 -16.75
CA THR A 38 -10.23 12.85 -17.30
C THR A 38 -11.28 13.86 -16.81
N ALA A 39 -12.24 13.46 -15.96
CA ALA A 39 -13.36 14.34 -15.57
C ALA A 39 -12.93 15.48 -14.62
N TYR A 40 -11.89 15.24 -13.82
CA TYR A 40 -11.48 16.15 -12.75
C TYR A 40 -10.34 17.11 -13.16
N ASP A 41 -9.64 16.83 -14.25
CA ASP A 41 -8.44 17.58 -14.67
C ASP A 41 -8.70 19.06 -14.93
N SER A 42 -9.79 19.37 -15.63
CA SER A 42 -10.14 20.75 -15.96
C SER A 42 -10.75 21.52 -14.78
N THR A 43 -11.08 20.83 -13.68
CA THR A 43 -11.79 21.39 -12.53
C THR A 43 -10.97 21.24 -11.25
N TYR A 44 -11.06 20.08 -10.59
CA TYR A 44 -10.44 19.78 -9.31
C TYR A 44 -8.90 19.82 -9.39
N TYR A 45 -8.31 19.22 -10.43
CA TYR A 45 -6.85 19.12 -10.60
C TYR A 45 -6.21 20.18 -11.50
N LYS A 46 -6.97 21.19 -11.93
CA LYS A 46 -6.51 22.19 -12.92
C LYS A 46 -5.16 22.84 -12.60
N ASN A 47 -4.85 23.00 -11.32
CA ASN A 47 -3.63 23.65 -10.84
C ASN A 47 -2.46 22.67 -10.68
N ALA A 48 -2.68 21.37 -10.80
CA ALA A 48 -1.65 20.33 -10.74
C ALA A 48 -1.22 19.85 -12.13
N VAL A 49 -2.13 19.83 -13.10
CA VAL A 49 -1.87 19.36 -14.47
C VAL A 49 -0.64 20.04 -15.07
N GLY A 50 0.28 19.22 -15.60
CA GLY A 50 1.51 19.65 -16.26
C GLY A 50 2.67 20.00 -15.33
N LYS A 51 2.50 19.92 -14.01
CA LYS A 51 3.58 20.11 -13.03
C LYS A 51 4.27 18.80 -12.70
N THR A 52 5.49 18.89 -12.17
CA THR A 52 6.28 17.74 -11.66
C THR A 52 7.06 18.13 -10.40
N GLY A 53 7.67 17.15 -9.75
CA GLY A 53 8.51 17.29 -8.57
C GLY A 53 7.80 18.01 -7.42
N THR A 54 8.55 18.86 -6.72
CA THR A 54 8.04 19.65 -5.59
C THR A 54 6.89 20.57 -5.99
N THR A 55 6.88 21.09 -7.23
CA THR A 55 5.78 21.97 -7.68
C THR A 55 4.46 21.24 -7.84
N LEU A 56 4.50 19.98 -8.29
CA LEU A 56 3.33 19.11 -8.31
C LEU A 56 2.90 18.76 -6.88
N LYS A 57 3.84 18.32 -6.04
CA LYS A 57 3.58 17.98 -4.62
C LYS A 57 2.87 19.14 -3.89
N SER A 58 3.39 20.35 -3.94
CA SER A 58 2.79 21.53 -3.29
C SER A 58 1.43 21.91 -3.89
N SER A 59 1.24 21.71 -5.20
CA SER A 59 -0.05 21.99 -5.84
C SER A 59 -1.12 20.99 -5.40
N LEU A 60 -0.77 19.71 -5.34
CA LEU A 60 -1.65 18.67 -4.83
C LEU A 60 -1.96 18.88 -3.35
N HIS A 61 -0.96 19.17 -2.51
CA HIS A 61 -1.18 19.54 -1.10
C HIS A 61 -2.26 20.61 -0.98
N THR A 62 -2.11 21.72 -1.72
CA THR A 62 -3.08 22.82 -1.70
C THR A 62 -4.49 22.36 -2.08
N ILE A 63 -4.62 21.52 -3.12
CA ILE A 63 -5.90 21.02 -3.61
C ILE A 63 -6.57 20.12 -2.56
N ILE A 64 -5.84 19.15 -2.01
CA ILE A 64 -6.39 18.12 -1.12
C ILE A 64 -6.54 18.58 0.34
N SER A 65 -5.96 19.73 0.68
CA SER A 65 -6.15 20.42 1.96
C SER A 65 -7.34 21.37 1.98
N ALA A 66 -7.87 21.76 0.82
CA ALA A 66 -8.96 22.73 0.70
C ALA A 66 -10.33 22.10 0.96
N ASN A 67 -11.19 22.81 1.70
CA ASN A 67 -12.60 22.46 1.95
C ASN A 67 -12.82 21.04 2.51
N VAL A 68 -11.86 20.53 3.27
CA VAL A 68 -11.95 19.20 3.86
C VAL A 68 -12.95 19.19 5.02
N SER A 69 -14.01 18.41 4.87
CA SER A 69 -14.93 18.11 5.97
C SER A 69 -14.24 17.22 6.99
N LYS A 70 -14.37 17.57 8.27
CA LYS A 70 -13.74 16.86 9.38
C LYS A 70 -14.73 15.88 10.01
N ILE A 71 -14.32 14.65 10.23
CA ILE A 71 -15.09 13.65 10.98
C ILE A 71 -14.45 13.35 12.34
N SER A 72 -15.26 12.98 13.33
CA SER A 72 -14.75 12.52 14.62
C SER A 72 -14.18 11.11 14.49
N TYR A 73 -13.27 10.75 15.38
CA TYR A 73 -12.74 9.39 15.41
C TYR A 73 -13.84 8.34 15.62
N SER A 74 -14.86 8.62 16.43
CA SER A 74 -16.01 7.74 16.59
C SER A 74 -16.81 7.54 15.29
N ALA A 75 -16.98 8.58 14.48
CA ALA A 75 -17.71 8.52 13.21
C ALA A 75 -16.98 7.71 12.13
N VAL A 76 -15.66 7.49 12.27
CA VAL A 76 -14.87 6.64 11.36
C VAL A 76 -15.47 5.23 11.26
N TRP A 77 -16.01 4.67 12.34
CA TRP A 77 -16.61 3.33 12.29
C TRP A 77 -17.72 3.22 11.26
N ASP A 78 -18.59 4.22 11.22
CA ASP A 78 -19.73 4.21 10.29
C ASP A 78 -19.30 4.59 8.88
N ALA A 79 -18.29 5.46 8.75
CA ALA A 79 -17.69 5.75 7.46
C ALA A 79 -17.06 4.49 6.82
N LEU A 80 -16.26 3.71 7.57
CA LEU A 80 -15.62 2.49 7.07
C LEU A 80 -16.62 1.41 6.63
N LYS A 81 -17.78 1.33 7.29
CA LYS A 81 -18.87 0.45 6.84
C LYS A 81 -19.42 0.82 5.46
N VAL A 82 -19.23 2.05 5.00
CA VAL A 82 -19.68 2.53 3.69
C VAL A 82 -18.52 2.51 2.68
N THR A 83 -17.38 3.08 3.04
CA THR A 83 -16.21 3.21 2.14
C THR A 83 -15.64 1.87 1.74
N ASP A 84 -15.69 0.88 2.65
CA ASP A 84 -15.07 -0.43 2.46
C ASP A 84 -16.11 -1.56 2.33
N GLN A 85 -17.38 -1.21 2.06
CA GLN A 85 -18.47 -2.20 1.89
C GLN A 85 -18.12 -3.22 0.80
N ASP A 86 -18.27 -4.50 1.12
CA ASP A 86 -18.11 -5.58 0.13
C ASP A 86 -19.13 -5.44 -1.02
N PRO A 87 -18.67 -5.32 -2.28
CA PRO A 87 -19.55 -5.18 -3.43
C PRO A 87 -20.48 -6.39 -3.65
N ASN A 88 -20.10 -7.57 -3.14
CA ASN A 88 -20.86 -8.80 -3.26
C ASN A 88 -21.71 -9.10 -2.01
N ASN A 89 -21.52 -8.36 -0.91
CA ASN A 89 -22.30 -8.53 0.32
C ASN A 89 -22.37 -7.21 1.10
N SER A 90 -23.47 -6.47 0.96
CA SER A 90 -23.65 -5.17 1.60
C SER A 90 -23.66 -5.19 3.14
N SER A 91 -23.80 -6.37 3.76
CA SER A 91 -23.72 -6.54 5.21
C SER A 91 -22.28 -6.62 5.72
N ASN A 92 -21.31 -6.71 4.82
CA ASN A 92 -19.89 -6.89 5.13
C ASN A 92 -19.04 -5.71 4.64
N VAL A 93 -17.81 -5.66 5.16
CA VAL A 93 -16.69 -4.85 4.66
C VAL A 93 -15.56 -5.77 4.18
N ILE A 94 -14.77 -5.31 3.22
CA ILE A 94 -13.52 -5.97 2.82
C ILE A 94 -12.40 -5.47 3.73
N LEU A 95 -11.74 -6.41 4.41
CA LEU A 95 -10.64 -6.09 5.32
C LEU A 95 -9.33 -5.93 4.57
N LEU A 96 -8.65 -4.80 4.80
CA LEU A 96 -7.29 -4.58 4.34
C LEU A 96 -6.34 -5.65 4.90
N TYR A 97 -5.31 -5.98 4.11
CA TYR A 97 -4.28 -6.99 4.35
C TYR A 97 -4.76 -8.42 4.18
N SER A 98 -5.93 -8.77 4.74
CA SER A 98 -6.46 -10.14 4.66
C SER A 98 -7.30 -10.40 3.41
N GLY A 99 -7.95 -9.36 2.85
CA GLY A 99 -8.92 -9.49 1.76
C GLY A 99 -10.24 -10.18 2.17
N VAL A 100 -10.43 -10.44 3.47
CA VAL A 100 -11.61 -11.15 3.99
C VAL A 100 -12.82 -10.24 3.96
N SER A 101 -13.95 -10.76 3.47
CA SER A 101 -15.27 -10.15 3.66
C SER A 101 -15.79 -10.46 5.06
N ARG A 102 -15.98 -9.45 5.90
CA ARG A 102 -16.40 -9.61 7.31
C ARG A 102 -17.60 -8.74 7.65
N SER A 103 -18.51 -9.25 8.48
CA SER A 103 -19.70 -8.53 8.92
C SER A 103 -19.36 -7.15 9.47
N LYS A 104 -20.14 -6.15 9.06
CA LYS A 104 -20.10 -4.78 9.60
C LYS A 104 -20.33 -4.73 11.11
N SER A 105 -20.99 -5.74 11.68
CA SER A 105 -21.28 -5.83 13.12
C SER A 105 -20.15 -6.44 13.94
N LEU A 106 -19.15 -7.06 13.30
CA LEU A 106 -17.96 -7.62 13.96
C LEU A 106 -16.86 -6.56 14.06
N ASN A 107 -17.23 -5.34 14.43
CA ASN A 107 -16.32 -4.21 14.56
C ASN A 107 -16.01 -4.02 16.05
N GLY A 108 -14.74 -4.16 16.44
CA GLY A 108 -14.40 -4.29 17.86
C GLY A 108 -12.92 -4.52 18.11
N GLY A 109 -12.61 -5.28 19.15
CA GLY A 109 -11.25 -5.56 19.60
C GLY A 109 -10.97 -7.05 19.83
N ASP A 110 -11.97 -7.91 19.64
CA ASP A 110 -11.81 -9.35 19.89
C ASP A 110 -11.22 -10.09 18.68
N THR A 111 -10.71 -11.29 18.91
CA THR A 111 -10.27 -12.15 17.80
C THR A 111 -11.46 -12.51 16.92
N GLY A 112 -11.33 -12.26 15.61
CA GLY A 112 -12.42 -12.43 14.66
C GLY A 112 -13.20 -11.15 14.37
N ASP A 113 -12.97 -10.07 15.14
CA ASP A 113 -13.45 -8.73 14.80
C ASP A 113 -12.53 -8.07 13.76
N TRP A 114 -12.99 -6.96 13.20
CA TRP A 114 -12.15 -5.98 12.54
C TRP A 114 -12.06 -4.70 13.36
N ASN A 115 -10.93 -4.01 13.25
CA ASN A 115 -10.70 -2.71 13.86
C ASN A 115 -10.21 -1.69 12.82
N ARG A 116 -10.05 -0.43 13.26
CA ARG A 116 -9.53 0.66 12.44
C ARG A 116 -8.02 0.50 12.34
N GLU A 117 -7.54 0.27 11.14
CA GLU A 117 -6.12 0.32 10.79
C GLU A 117 -5.78 1.73 10.32
N HIS A 118 -4.75 2.32 10.92
CA HIS A 118 -4.11 3.55 10.47
C HIS A 118 -2.92 3.14 9.59
N VAL A 119 -3.11 3.12 8.27
CA VAL A 119 -2.05 2.68 7.34
C VAL A 119 -0.80 3.52 7.51
N TRP A 120 -0.93 4.83 7.72
CA TRP A 120 0.15 5.59 8.35
C TRP A 120 0.09 5.39 9.87
N ALA A 121 1.03 4.65 10.44
CA ALA A 121 1.02 4.35 11.88
C ALA A 121 1.09 5.63 12.72
N LYS A 122 0.15 5.79 13.66
CA LYS A 122 0.02 7.01 14.50
C LYS A 122 1.31 7.41 15.22
N SER A 123 2.14 6.44 15.61
CA SER A 123 3.40 6.68 16.31
C SER A 123 4.49 7.32 15.44
N HIS A 124 4.35 7.30 14.12
CA HIS A 124 5.28 7.92 13.17
C HIS A 124 4.80 9.34 12.85
N GLY A 125 4.77 10.21 13.85
CA GLY A 125 4.24 11.58 13.73
C GLY A 125 3.34 12.03 14.89
N ASP A 126 3.12 11.15 15.87
CA ASP A 126 2.46 11.43 17.17
C ASP A 126 1.11 12.16 17.08
N PHE A 127 0.34 11.88 16.03
CA PHE A 127 -0.94 12.58 15.82
C PHE A 127 -2.14 11.90 16.50
N GLY A 128 -1.93 10.71 17.07
CA GLY A 128 -2.96 9.98 17.80
C GLY A 128 -4.27 9.84 17.02
N GLU A 129 -5.39 10.17 17.67
CA GLU A 129 -6.74 10.08 17.10
C GLU A 129 -7.33 11.47 16.84
N VAL A 130 -6.46 12.48 16.75
CA VAL A 130 -6.84 13.88 16.55
C VAL A 130 -7.40 14.05 15.15
N THR A 131 -8.44 14.88 15.05
CA THR A 131 -9.06 15.24 13.77
C THR A 131 -8.04 15.87 12.83
N GLY A 132 -7.98 15.33 11.61
CA GLY A 132 -6.88 15.54 10.67
C GLY A 132 -6.27 14.17 10.37
N PRO A 133 -4.95 13.97 10.51
CA PRO A 133 -4.31 12.70 10.15
C PRO A 133 -4.82 11.52 10.98
N GLY A 134 -5.30 11.73 12.21
CA GLY A 134 -5.86 10.67 13.05
C GLY A 134 -7.24 10.16 12.62
N THR A 135 -7.94 10.90 11.75
CA THR A 135 -9.31 10.60 11.31
C THR A 135 -9.48 10.63 9.79
N ASP A 136 -8.39 10.73 9.02
CA ASP A 136 -8.46 10.82 7.56
C ASP A 136 -8.78 9.45 6.95
N LEU A 137 -9.96 9.35 6.34
CA LEU A 137 -10.47 8.16 5.67
C LEU A 137 -9.59 7.74 4.49
N HIS A 138 -8.76 8.61 3.91
CA HIS A 138 -7.88 8.18 2.82
C HIS A 138 -6.81 7.19 3.26
N HIS A 139 -6.50 7.04 4.56
CA HIS A 139 -5.57 6.01 5.05
C HIS A 139 -6.13 5.11 6.16
N LEU A 140 -7.32 5.43 6.70
CA LEU A 140 -8.01 4.56 7.65
C LEU A 140 -8.75 3.44 6.92
N ARG A 141 -8.51 2.18 7.28
CA ARG A 141 -9.13 1.00 6.66
C ARG A 141 -9.63 0.01 7.72
N PRO A 142 -10.65 -0.81 7.46
CA PRO A 142 -10.98 -1.92 8.35
C PRO A 142 -9.94 -3.03 8.16
N ALA A 143 -9.36 -3.56 9.23
CA ALA A 143 -8.43 -4.67 9.19
C ALA A 143 -8.78 -5.73 10.24
N ASP A 144 -8.40 -6.99 9.97
CA ASP A 144 -8.52 -8.05 10.96
C ASP A 144 -7.70 -7.69 12.20
N VAL A 145 -8.27 -7.80 13.42
CA VAL A 145 -7.60 -7.36 14.65
C VAL A 145 -6.24 -8.03 14.85
N GLN A 146 -6.09 -9.32 14.52
CA GLN A 146 -4.82 -10.02 14.69
C GLN A 146 -3.80 -9.57 13.64
N VAL A 147 -4.22 -9.42 12.37
CA VAL A 147 -3.34 -8.96 11.30
C VAL A 147 -2.89 -7.52 11.57
N ASN A 148 -3.80 -6.65 12.02
CA ASN A 148 -3.48 -5.29 12.41
C ASN A 148 -2.49 -5.25 13.59
N SER A 149 -2.71 -6.09 14.61
CA SER A 149 -1.77 -6.22 15.73
C SER A 149 -0.38 -6.70 15.31
N ILE A 150 -0.28 -7.59 14.32
CA ILE A 150 0.99 -8.08 13.78
C ILE A 150 1.70 -6.98 12.98
N ARG A 151 0.95 -6.22 12.17
CA ARG A 151 1.49 -5.07 11.44
C ARG A 151 2.03 -4.01 12.41
N GLY A 152 1.30 -3.73 13.49
CA GLY A 152 1.72 -2.79 14.53
C GLY A 152 2.07 -1.41 13.97
N ASN A 153 3.32 -0.99 14.16
CA ASN A 153 3.87 0.23 13.57
C ASN A 153 5.03 -0.06 12.60
N LEU A 154 5.13 -1.28 12.07
CA LEU A 154 6.18 -1.63 11.14
C LEU A 154 6.07 -0.77 9.88
N ASP A 155 7.23 -0.42 9.33
CA ASP A 155 7.33 0.26 8.04
C ASP A 155 6.90 -0.70 6.92
N PHE A 156 6.53 -0.15 5.76
CA PHE A 156 6.25 -0.95 4.58
C PHE A 156 7.51 -1.22 3.74
N ASP A 157 7.84 -2.49 3.56
CA ASP A 157 8.85 -3.04 2.64
C ASP A 157 8.39 -4.48 2.28
N ASN A 158 9.28 -5.35 1.82
CA ASN A 158 8.98 -6.67 1.30
C ASN A 158 8.57 -7.70 2.37
N GLY A 159 8.72 -7.37 3.66
CA GLY A 159 8.47 -8.28 4.77
C GLY A 159 9.30 -9.55 4.66
N GLY A 160 8.79 -10.64 5.25
CA GLY A 160 9.46 -11.93 5.17
C GLY A 160 8.51 -13.12 5.25
N SER A 161 8.18 -13.53 6.47
CA SER A 161 7.37 -14.73 6.71
C SER A 161 5.89 -14.44 6.58
N ALA A 162 5.11 -15.45 6.17
CA ALA A 162 3.66 -15.31 6.00
C ALA A 162 2.96 -14.95 7.32
N VAL A 163 2.02 -14.00 7.23
CA VAL A 163 1.14 -13.63 8.34
C VAL A 163 -0.09 -14.54 8.32
N THR A 164 -0.35 -15.24 9.42
CA THR A 164 -1.57 -16.04 9.61
C THR A 164 -2.80 -15.16 9.43
N ASN A 165 -3.78 -15.61 8.64
CA ASN A 165 -4.98 -14.84 8.24
C ASN A 165 -4.70 -13.56 7.44
N GLY A 166 -3.44 -13.29 7.08
CA GLY A 166 -3.03 -12.09 6.36
C GLY A 166 -3.23 -12.15 4.84
N GLY A 167 -3.97 -13.12 4.30
CA GLY A 167 -4.31 -13.15 2.86
C GLY A 167 -3.13 -13.19 1.89
N GLY A 168 -1.93 -13.58 2.34
CA GLY A 168 -0.68 -13.50 1.58
C GLY A 168 0.24 -12.34 1.97
N SER A 169 -0.13 -11.55 2.97
CA SER A 169 0.75 -10.57 3.61
C SER A 169 1.93 -11.26 4.32
N THR A 170 3.07 -10.58 4.36
CA THR A 170 4.30 -11.06 4.98
C THR A 170 4.83 -10.04 6.00
N VAL A 171 5.59 -10.53 6.97
CA VAL A 171 6.17 -9.71 8.05
C VAL A 171 7.57 -10.22 8.41
N ASP A 172 8.46 -9.30 8.77
CA ASP A 172 9.75 -9.60 9.40
C ASP A 172 9.97 -8.71 10.64
N SER A 173 11.21 -8.47 11.03
CA SER A 173 11.52 -7.74 12.27
C SER A 173 11.23 -6.24 12.23
N ASP A 174 11.24 -5.63 11.05
CA ASP A 174 11.12 -4.18 10.88
C ASP A 174 10.16 -3.74 9.78
N SER A 175 9.59 -4.70 9.03
CA SER A 175 8.70 -4.39 7.92
C SER A 175 7.50 -5.35 7.77
N PHE A 176 6.46 -4.81 7.15
CA PHE A 176 5.27 -5.52 6.73
C PHE A 176 5.06 -5.33 5.22
N ALA A 177 4.74 -6.40 4.51
CA ALA A 177 4.24 -6.33 3.13
C ALA A 177 2.78 -6.79 3.10
N PRO A 178 1.85 -5.97 2.61
CA PRO A 178 0.48 -6.40 2.43
C PRO A 178 0.41 -7.47 1.32
N ARG A 179 -0.71 -8.20 1.27
CA ARG A 179 -1.03 -9.11 0.17
C ARG A 179 -0.91 -8.38 -1.16
N ALA A 180 -0.56 -9.11 -2.22
CA ALA A 180 -0.21 -8.50 -3.52
C ALA A 180 -1.26 -7.53 -4.08
N ALA A 181 -2.55 -7.79 -3.84
CA ALA A 181 -3.67 -6.99 -4.33
C ALA A 181 -4.08 -5.81 -3.41
N ASP A 182 -3.30 -5.51 -2.36
CA ASP A 182 -3.44 -4.31 -1.52
C ASP A 182 -2.16 -3.44 -1.57
N ARG A 183 -1.15 -3.81 -2.37
CA ARG A 183 0.15 -3.16 -2.35
C ARG A 183 0.08 -1.76 -2.95
N GLY A 184 -0.65 -1.62 -4.04
CA GLY A 184 -0.91 -0.34 -4.69
C GLY A 184 -1.75 0.56 -3.81
N ASP A 185 -2.84 0.03 -3.23
CA ASP A 185 -3.66 0.74 -2.24
C ASP A 185 -2.78 1.33 -1.14
N VAL A 186 -1.97 0.51 -0.47
CA VAL A 186 -1.10 0.94 0.64
C VAL A 186 -0.10 1.98 0.19
N ALA A 187 0.53 1.80 -0.97
CA ALA A 187 1.45 2.78 -1.53
C ALA A 187 0.78 4.15 -1.71
N ARG A 188 -0.39 4.18 -2.36
CA ARG A 188 -1.13 5.41 -2.61
C ARG A 188 -1.66 6.06 -1.34
N MET A 189 -2.00 5.28 -0.31
CA MET A 189 -2.40 5.82 1.01
C MET A 189 -1.21 6.48 1.73
N ILE A 190 -0.03 5.86 1.73
CA ILE A 190 1.18 6.44 2.33
C ILE A 190 1.62 7.70 1.59
N LEU A 191 1.68 7.65 0.27
CA LEU A 191 2.08 8.80 -0.55
C LEU A 191 1.08 9.95 -0.44
N TYR A 192 -0.23 9.65 -0.36
CA TYR A 192 -1.24 10.66 -0.05
C TYR A 192 -0.99 11.35 1.28
N MET A 193 -0.72 10.58 2.35
CA MET A 193 -0.47 11.16 3.67
C MET A 193 0.73 12.11 3.64
N ALA A 194 1.78 11.75 2.91
CA ALA A 194 2.96 12.59 2.76
C ALA A 194 2.75 13.86 1.93
N VAL A 195 1.77 13.88 1.04
CA VAL A 195 1.36 15.11 0.33
C VAL A 195 0.38 15.92 1.16
N ARG A 196 -0.56 15.27 1.86
CA ARG A 196 -1.60 15.94 2.63
C ARG A 196 -1.03 16.63 3.87
N TYR A 197 -0.11 16.00 4.58
CA TYR A 197 0.40 16.45 5.87
C TYR A 197 1.91 16.78 5.77
N ASP A 198 2.22 17.91 5.15
CA ASP A 198 3.59 18.39 4.89
C ASP A 198 4.18 19.27 6.04
N GLY A 199 3.54 19.23 7.20
CA GLY A 199 3.92 20.01 8.39
C GLY A 199 3.41 21.45 8.43
N GLY A 200 2.78 21.95 7.36
CA GLY A 200 2.25 23.32 7.31
C GLY A 200 0.97 23.56 8.12
N ASP A 201 0.28 22.49 8.55
CA ASP A 201 -1.04 22.53 9.18
C ASP A 201 -1.04 22.22 10.69
N GLY A 202 0.14 22.25 11.31
CA GLY A 202 0.33 22.04 12.75
C GLY A 202 0.49 20.56 13.15
N PHE A 203 0.56 19.66 12.18
CA PHE A 203 0.99 18.27 12.37
C PHE A 203 2.46 18.09 11.98
N ALA A 204 3.00 16.89 12.21
CA ALA A 204 4.35 16.56 11.74
C ALA A 204 4.39 16.54 10.20
N ASP A 205 5.56 16.88 9.64
CA ASP A 205 5.85 16.69 8.22
C ASP A 205 6.05 15.20 7.95
N LEU A 206 5.03 14.57 7.35
CA LEU A 206 4.99 13.15 7.06
C LEU A 206 5.69 12.89 5.72
N GLU A 207 6.70 12.02 5.69
CA GLU A 207 7.40 11.66 4.43
C GLU A 207 7.75 10.16 4.35
N PRO A 208 7.62 9.48 3.20
CA PRO A 208 8.33 8.22 3.01
C PRO A 208 9.84 8.48 2.90
N ASN A 209 10.66 7.46 3.09
CA ASN A 209 12.11 7.56 2.87
C ASN A 209 12.68 6.24 2.33
N GLU A 210 14.00 6.09 2.19
CA GLU A 210 14.60 4.84 1.68
C GLU A 210 14.93 3.82 2.79
N LYS A 211 14.32 3.93 3.97
CA LYS A 211 14.63 3.14 5.16
C LYS A 211 13.39 2.54 5.80
N VAL A 212 13.63 1.50 6.58
CA VAL A 212 12.69 0.92 7.54
C VAL A 212 13.25 1.07 8.95
N GLY A 213 12.43 0.80 9.96
CA GLY A 213 12.82 0.97 11.36
C GLY A 213 12.91 2.44 11.75
N ASN A 214 11.99 3.27 11.26
CA ASN A 214 12.01 4.72 11.48
C ASN A 214 11.70 5.15 12.93
N GLY A 215 11.29 4.22 13.79
CA GLY A 215 10.98 4.48 15.19
C GLY A 215 9.77 5.39 15.32
N SER A 216 9.93 6.53 15.99
CA SER A 216 8.87 7.55 16.13
C SER A 216 9.05 8.76 15.21
N ASN A 217 10.05 8.74 14.33
CA ASN A 217 10.19 9.79 13.33
C ASN A 217 8.97 9.78 12.39
N PRO A 218 8.57 10.92 11.81
CA PRO A 218 7.41 11.01 10.91
C PRO A 218 7.74 10.46 9.52
N TYR A 219 8.40 9.30 9.47
CA TYR A 219 8.70 8.59 8.24
C TYR A 219 8.00 7.25 8.19
N MET A 220 7.46 6.89 7.03
CA MET A 220 6.74 5.63 6.86
C MET A 220 7.01 5.01 5.51
N GLY A 221 7.54 3.79 5.53
CA GLY A 221 7.70 2.94 4.36
C GLY A 221 8.84 3.35 3.42
N LYS A 222 9.35 2.34 2.73
CA LYS A 222 10.46 2.48 1.79
C LYS A 222 9.98 2.99 0.44
N LEU A 223 10.27 4.25 0.11
CA LEU A 223 9.77 4.95 -1.07
C LEU A 223 9.99 4.17 -2.37
N SER A 224 11.19 3.66 -2.63
CA SER A 224 11.45 2.81 -3.79
C SER A 224 10.53 1.59 -3.91
N VAL A 225 10.12 1.00 -2.78
CA VAL A 225 9.19 -0.14 -2.75
C VAL A 225 7.75 0.32 -2.95
N LEU A 226 7.35 1.42 -2.32
CA LEU A 226 6.02 2.02 -2.51
C LEU A 226 5.78 2.41 -3.97
N LYS A 227 6.79 3.00 -4.63
CA LYS A 227 6.76 3.32 -6.07
C LYS A 227 6.57 2.05 -6.92
N ALA A 228 7.36 1.01 -6.65
CA ALA A 228 7.24 -0.27 -7.35
C ALA A 228 5.88 -0.94 -7.14
N TRP A 229 5.30 -0.84 -5.94
CA TRP A 229 3.96 -1.34 -5.64
C TRP A 229 2.86 -0.57 -6.36
N ASN A 230 2.95 0.76 -6.41
CA ASN A 230 2.00 1.59 -7.14
C ASN A 230 1.94 1.23 -8.64
N GLU A 231 3.11 1.00 -9.25
CA GLU A 231 3.19 0.61 -10.67
C GLU A 231 2.68 -0.82 -10.92
N ALA A 232 3.01 -1.75 -10.02
CA ALA A 232 2.66 -3.16 -10.16
C ALA A 232 1.18 -3.47 -9.85
N ASP A 233 0.53 -2.64 -9.03
CA ASP A 233 -0.85 -2.80 -8.57
C ASP A 233 -1.66 -1.50 -8.81
N PRO A 234 -2.18 -1.32 -10.04
CA PRO A 234 -2.97 -0.16 -10.42
C PRO A 234 -4.22 0.05 -9.55
N PRO A 235 -4.78 1.28 -9.50
CA PRO A 235 -6.05 1.54 -8.83
C PRO A 235 -7.15 0.56 -9.27
N SER A 236 -7.77 -0.10 -8.30
CA SER A 236 -8.89 -1.02 -8.56
C SER A 236 -10.22 -0.26 -8.57
N ALA A 237 -11.26 -0.84 -9.19
CA ALA A 237 -12.62 -0.26 -9.14
C ALA A 237 -13.16 -0.12 -7.70
N PHE A 238 -12.69 -0.97 -6.77
CA PHE A 238 -13.03 -0.85 -5.36
C PHE A 238 -12.40 0.41 -4.74
N GLU A 239 -11.13 0.65 -5.05
CA GLU A 239 -10.37 1.81 -4.58
C GLU A 239 -10.86 3.12 -5.21
N GLU A 240 -11.17 3.15 -6.50
CA GLU A 240 -11.77 4.30 -7.19
C GLU A 240 -13.13 4.66 -6.57
N LYS A 241 -13.99 3.66 -6.33
CA LYS A 241 -15.28 3.85 -5.66
C LYS A 241 -15.09 4.40 -4.26
N ARG A 242 -14.11 3.88 -3.52
CA ARG A 242 -13.80 4.35 -2.17
C ARG A 242 -13.39 5.82 -2.18
N ASN A 243 -12.49 6.22 -3.08
CA ASN A 243 -12.07 7.60 -3.27
C ASN A 243 -13.26 8.52 -3.59
N GLN A 244 -14.16 8.07 -4.47
CA GLN A 244 -15.37 8.79 -4.83
C GLN A 244 -16.32 8.98 -3.64
N VAL A 245 -16.58 7.93 -2.86
CA VAL A 245 -17.46 8.01 -1.68
C VAL A 245 -16.91 8.98 -0.63
N ILE A 246 -15.60 8.96 -0.38
CA ILE A 246 -14.94 9.89 0.55
C ILE A 246 -15.13 11.33 0.05
N TYR A 247 -14.97 11.57 -1.25
CA TYR A 247 -15.19 12.88 -1.86
C TYR A 247 -16.65 13.32 -1.78
N ASP A 248 -17.61 12.49 -2.18
CA ASP A 248 -19.01 12.92 -2.27
C ASP A 248 -19.67 13.09 -0.90
N THR A 249 -19.29 12.26 0.08
CA THR A 249 -20.09 12.10 1.32
C THR A 249 -19.38 12.56 2.59
N TYR A 250 -18.06 12.41 2.67
CA TYR A 250 -17.38 12.50 3.97
C TYR A 250 -16.42 13.67 4.09
N GLN A 251 -15.36 13.70 3.29
CA GLN A 251 -14.25 14.64 3.46
C GLN A 251 -14.11 15.64 2.32
N HIS A 252 -14.77 15.42 1.17
CA HIS A 252 -14.74 16.34 0.03
C HIS A 252 -13.35 16.64 -0.54
N ASN A 253 -12.40 15.75 -0.26
CA ASN A 253 -11.11 15.69 -0.92
C ASN A 253 -10.86 14.30 -1.51
N ARG A 254 -9.92 14.23 -2.44
CA ARG A 254 -9.57 13.02 -3.19
C ARG A 254 -8.13 12.62 -2.90
N ASN A 255 -7.84 11.32 -2.95
CA ASN A 255 -6.47 10.84 -3.07
C ASN A 255 -6.03 10.96 -4.53
N PRO A 256 -5.10 11.87 -4.87
CA PRO A 256 -4.72 12.14 -6.24
C PRO A 256 -3.98 10.98 -6.88
N PHE A 257 -3.38 10.08 -6.09
CA PHE A 257 -2.67 8.93 -6.62
C PHE A 257 -3.62 7.79 -7.01
N ILE A 258 -4.87 7.82 -6.55
CA ILE A 258 -5.93 6.91 -7.04
C ILE A 258 -6.43 7.39 -8.41
N ASP A 259 -6.63 8.70 -8.57
CA ASP A 259 -7.11 9.26 -9.84
C ASP A 259 -5.99 9.39 -10.90
N HIS A 260 -4.76 9.61 -10.45
CA HIS A 260 -3.55 9.79 -11.27
C HIS A 260 -2.35 9.04 -10.66
N PRO A 261 -2.32 7.69 -10.77
CA PRO A 261 -1.23 6.88 -10.23
C PRO A 261 0.15 7.24 -10.81
N GLU A 262 0.19 7.79 -12.03
CA GLU A 262 1.41 8.25 -12.69
C GLU A 262 2.05 9.46 -11.99
N TRP A 263 1.31 10.21 -11.17
CA TRP A 263 1.87 11.34 -10.43
C TRP A 263 2.82 10.94 -9.32
N VAL A 264 2.83 9.66 -8.92
CA VAL A 264 3.85 9.13 -8.01
C VAL A 264 5.24 9.31 -8.62
N GLU A 265 5.48 8.80 -9.83
CA GLU A 265 6.76 8.97 -10.54
C GLU A 265 6.99 10.43 -10.99
N ALA A 266 5.93 11.21 -11.16
CA ALA A 266 6.09 12.63 -11.51
C ALA A 266 6.60 13.48 -10.33
N ILE A 267 6.44 13.02 -9.07
CA ILE A 267 6.91 13.74 -7.87
C ILE A 267 8.27 13.23 -7.40
N TRP A 268 8.47 11.91 -7.34
CA TRP A 268 9.62 11.24 -6.74
C TRP A 268 10.42 10.42 -7.75
#